data_AF-A0A8C1PJM6-F1
#
_entry.id   AF-A0A8C1PJM6-F1
#
_cell.length_a   1.000
_cell.length_b   1.000
_cell.length_c   1.000
_cell.angle_alpha   90.00
_cell.angle_beta   90.00
_cell.angle_gamma   90.00
#
_symmetry.space_group_name_H-M   'P 1'
#
loop_
_entity.id
_entity.type
_entity.pdbx_description
1 polymer ?
#
loop_
_entity_poly.entity_id
_entity_poly.type
_entity_poly.pdbx_seq_one_letter_code
_entity_poly.pdbx_strand_id
1 'polypeptide(L)'
;MILVLTRINLVLGCWEITQDCLMMYLDGKPPANQFLCRAYLCQGQLISSRSISTAEDLDKAVMYYLKAIEIAKDKSRYHFLVFNASLLYLQSVRRFLRPGQRRLLVSSLTQVLGALEEVQDPDHAWRAELMLHLVECLLDAGKQKEAAAVAKVTSDLIQAHKPELYPRLFSIQVNLSLLYCVINPARNIRSISAEFRSCFSQLWLSVIARLDALLQTALKQADARVTQAVCVCQWNTCLPLLQHNLRKRVQKALLTLARALQHTHSLLLDVLCRVHTELAAIDEEDEKLESAMKHLQKALELDPLSQQLSSSLQLLQLRSSVHSAPTRPEERAAKLIQQAKEGSGREALRKRRPLLVSAGVALAPDAFQTVLDADTDCVSLDDGAGDRLELLAAKAQHHSSCVQKVKGHLDGLDKSSDDKERVKLWGSLAKTARKQEVFDVCQAACRFCLLYDDGRWKNTIIFLFLFTPIIFIYYLKKKKKKLLNNIYKIIFFFLLKVLILVQTCL
;
A
#
# COMPACT_ATOMS: atom_id res chain seq x y z
N MET A 1 0.89 29.28 -51.33
CA MET A 1 0.48 30.64 -50.91
C MET A 1 -0.60 30.60 -49.83
N ILE A 2 -1.76 29.98 -50.08
CA ILE A 2 -2.89 29.90 -49.12
C ILE A 2 -2.46 29.39 -47.74
N LEU A 3 -1.79 28.23 -47.66
CA LEU A 3 -1.34 27.67 -46.36
C LEU A 3 -0.28 28.48 -45.61
N VAL A 4 0.49 29.30 -46.33
CA VAL A 4 1.46 30.22 -45.69
C VAL A 4 0.70 31.35 -45.03
N LEU A 5 -0.29 31.92 -45.72
CA LEU A 5 -1.20 32.93 -45.16
C LEU A 5 -2.00 32.36 -43.98
N THR A 6 -2.52 31.12 -44.10
CA THR A 6 -3.20 30.42 -43.01
C THR A 6 -2.33 30.37 -41.75
N ARG A 7 -1.06 29.98 -41.89
CA ARG A 7 -0.16 29.83 -40.73
C ARG A 7 0.20 31.18 -40.10
N ILE A 8 0.40 32.23 -40.90
CA ILE A 8 0.65 33.59 -40.42
C ILE A 8 -0.56 34.11 -39.65
N ASN A 9 -1.76 34.01 -40.24
CA ASN A 9 -3.00 34.47 -39.61
C ASN A 9 -3.34 33.69 -38.33
N LEU A 10 -3.03 32.39 -38.28
CA LEU A 10 -3.19 31.58 -37.07
C LEU A 10 -2.31 32.09 -35.92
N VAL A 11 -1.06 32.46 -36.20
CA VAL A 11 -0.12 33.00 -35.21
C VAL A 11 -0.54 34.40 -34.76
N LEU A 12 -1.05 35.22 -35.67
CA LEU A 12 -1.56 36.56 -35.39
C LEU A 12 -2.93 36.57 -34.68
N GLY A 13 -3.57 35.41 -34.51
CA GLY A 13 -4.90 35.30 -33.90
C GLY A 13 -6.04 35.74 -34.81
N CYS A 14 -5.81 35.88 -36.11
CA CYS A 14 -6.83 36.22 -37.12
C CYS A 14 -7.63 34.97 -37.50
N TRP A 15 -8.50 34.53 -36.59
CA TRP A 15 -9.14 33.22 -36.67
C TRP A 15 -10.12 33.07 -37.85
N GLU A 16 -10.84 34.13 -38.22
CA GLU A 16 -11.83 34.10 -39.31
C GLU A 16 -11.15 33.90 -40.67
N ILE A 17 -10.12 34.71 -40.93
CA ILE A 17 -9.28 34.59 -42.13
C ILE A 17 -8.63 33.21 -42.20
N THR A 18 -8.20 32.68 -41.06
CA THR A 18 -7.62 31.34 -40.96
C THR A 18 -8.64 30.26 -41.34
N GLN A 19 -9.88 30.36 -40.83
CA GLN A 19 -10.98 29.46 -41.16
C GLN A 19 -11.31 29.51 -42.65
N ASP A 20 -11.44 30.70 -43.24
CA ASP A 20 -11.79 30.86 -44.66
C ASP A 20 -10.69 30.31 -45.58
N CYS A 21 -9.43 30.58 -45.25
CA CYS A 21 -8.29 30.03 -45.99
C CYS A 21 -8.26 28.49 -45.93
N LEU A 22 -8.61 27.90 -44.77
CA LEU A 22 -8.66 26.44 -44.59
C LEU A 22 -9.84 25.82 -45.33
N MET A 23 -11.02 26.41 -45.26
CA MET A 23 -12.20 25.94 -46.00
C MET A 23 -11.91 25.95 -47.50
N MET A 24 -11.43 27.07 -48.04
CA MET A 24 -11.10 27.18 -49.46
C MET A 24 -10.06 26.13 -49.91
N TYR A 25 -9.04 25.84 -49.09
CA TYR A 25 -8.03 24.84 -49.43
C TYR A 25 -8.58 23.40 -49.34
N LEU A 26 -9.37 23.08 -48.30
CA LEU A 26 -9.89 21.73 -48.06
C LEU A 26 -11.04 21.36 -49.01
N ASP A 27 -11.89 22.32 -49.38
CA ASP A 27 -12.97 22.13 -50.36
C ASP A 27 -12.43 21.77 -51.75
N GLY A 28 -11.21 22.24 -52.07
CA GLY A 28 -10.47 21.87 -53.27
C GLY A 28 -9.99 20.41 -53.32
N LYS A 29 -10.30 19.58 -52.31
CA LYS A 29 -9.91 18.16 -52.21
C LYS A 29 -8.43 17.93 -52.55
N PRO A 30 -7.51 18.56 -51.79
CA PRO A 30 -6.09 18.53 -52.09
C PRO A 30 -5.52 17.10 -51.99
N PRO A 31 -4.47 16.76 -52.75
CA PRO A 31 -3.86 15.45 -52.71
C PRO A 31 -3.15 15.17 -51.37
N ALA A 32 -3.02 13.88 -51.02
CA ALA A 32 -2.36 13.41 -49.80
C ALA A 32 -0.84 13.68 -49.81
N ASN A 33 -0.47 14.89 -49.39
CA ASN A 33 0.90 15.38 -49.31
C ASN A 33 1.13 16.21 -48.03
N GLN A 34 2.36 16.71 -47.84
CA GLN A 34 2.73 17.53 -46.69
C GLN A 34 1.86 18.79 -46.50
N PHE A 35 1.26 19.32 -47.57
CA PHE A 35 0.42 20.51 -47.51
C PHE A 35 -0.95 20.18 -46.93
N LEU A 36 -1.53 19.03 -47.30
CA LEU A 36 -2.74 18.53 -46.64
C LEU A 36 -2.50 18.23 -45.16
N CYS A 37 -1.38 17.60 -44.80
CA CYS A 37 -1.02 17.42 -43.39
C CYS A 37 -0.98 18.76 -42.64
N ARG A 38 -0.28 19.77 -43.18
CA ARG A 38 -0.19 21.10 -42.57
C ARG A 38 -1.56 21.80 -42.46
N ALA A 39 -2.45 21.60 -43.43
CA ALA A 39 -3.82 22.11 -43.37
C ALA A 39 -4.58 21.49 -42.20
N TYR A 40 -4.50 20.17 -42.02
CA TYR A 40 -5.11 19.48 -40.89
C TYR A 40 -4.51 19.92 -39.55
N LEU A 41 -3.19 20.12 -39.46
CA LEU A 41 -2.56 20.66 -38.26
C LEU A 41 -3.12 22.05 -37.90
N CYS A 42 -3.23 22.95 -38.88
CA CYS A 42 -3.79 24.29 -38.67
C CYS A 42 -5.27 24.23 -38.27
N GLN A 43 -6.05 23.31 -38.84
CA GLN A 43 -7.46 23.11 -38.49
C GLN A 43 -7.61 22.62 -37.03
N GLY A 44 -6.78 21.67 -36.61
CA GLY A 44 -6.75 21.21 -35.22
C GLY A 44 -6.43 22.34 -34.24
N GLN A 45 -5.47 23.20 -34.58
CA GLN A 45 -5.08 24.35 -33.75
C GLN A 45 -6.18 25.42 -33.68
N LEU A 46 -6.85 25.69 -34.80
CA LEU A 46 -7.94 26.66 -34.86
C LEU A 46 -9.14 26.24 -34.00
N ILE A 47 -9.49 24.95 -34.01
CA ILE A 47 -10.52 24.40 -33.11
C ILE A 47 -10.03 24.50 -31.66
N SER A 48 -8.75 24.22 -31.43
CA SER A 48 -8.15 24.32 -30.10
C SER A 48 -8.14 25.72 -29.50
N SER A 49 -8.02 26.77 -30.33
CA SER A 49 -7.85 28.15 -29.87
C SER A 49 -9.17 28.88 -29.61
N ARG A 50 -10.25 28.51 -30.33
CA ARG A 50 -11.54 29.23 -30.26
C ARG A 50 -12.41 28.85 -29.07
N SER A 51 -12.45 27.57 -28.72
CA SER A 51 -13.16 27.05 -27.55
C SER A 51 -13.09 25.54 -27.68
N ILE A 52 -12.07 24.93 -27.10
CA ILE A 52 -12.36 23.63 -26.56
C ILE A 52 -13.05 23.93 -25.23
N SER A 53 -14.36 23.72 -25.13
CA SER A 53 -15.08 23.79 -23.85
C SER A 53 -15.73 22.44 -23.54
N THR A 54 -16.01 21.66 -24.58
CA THR A 54 -16.64 20.32 -24.50
C THR A 54 -15.66 19.20 -24.87
N ALA A 55 -16.06 17.94 -24.61
CA ALA A 55 -15.34 16.76 -25.09
C ALA A 55 -15.47 16.58 -26.61
N GLU A 56 -16.57 17.04 -27.22
CA GLU A 56 -16.78 16.96 -28.66
C GLU A 56 -15.82 17.86 -29.45
N ASP A 57 -15.57 19.07 -28.95
CA ASP A 57 -14.59 19.99 -29.55
C ASP A 57 -13.17 19.41 -29.49
N LEU A 58 -12.85 18.69 -28.41
CA LEU A 58 -11.59 17.96 -28.26
C LEU A 58 -11.49 16.87 -29.32
N ASP A 59 -12.51 16.02 -29.44
CA ASP A 59 -12.51 14.91 -30.40
C ASP A 59 -12.37 15.42 -31.84
N LYS A 60 -13.04 16.52 -32.19
CA LYS A 60 -12.88 17.19 -33.49
C LYS A 60 -11.45 17.67 -33.72
N ALA A 61 -10.83 18.36 -32.77
CA ALA A 61 -9.45 18.83 -32.89
C ALA A 61 -8.47 17.65 -33.02
N VAL A 62 -8.61 16.64 -32.17
CA VAL A 62 -7.79 15.42 -32.16
C VAL A 62 -7.90 14.66 -33.47
N MET A 63 -9.09 14.55 -34.05
CA MET A 63 -9.31 13.89 -35.34
C MET A 63 -8.42 14.49 -36.43
N TYR A 64 -8.28 15.81 -36.50
CA TYR A 64 -7.44 16.45 -37.52
C TYR A 64 -5.95 16.15 -37.31
N TYR A 65 -5.46 16.12 -36.07
CA TYR A 65 -4.08 15.70 -35.79
C TYR A 65 -3.83 14.25 -36.22
N LEU A 66 -4.75 13.34 -35.92
CA LEU A 66 -4.63 11.94 -36.32
C LEU A 66 -4.68 11.78 -37.85
N LYS A 67 -5.54 12.51 -38.56
CA LYS A 67 -5.54 12.54 -40.03
C LYS A 67 -4.20 13.01 -40.62
N ALA A 68 -3.56 14.00 -40.00
CA ALA A 68 -2.25 14.46 -40.44
C ALA A 68 -1.17 13.39 -40.23
N ILE A 69 -1.22 12.69 -39.09
CA ILE A 69 -0.29 11.60 -38.75
C ILE A 69 -0.43 10.43 -39.73
N GLU A 70 -1.66 10.00 -40.04
CA GLU A 70 -1.91 8.88 -40.96
C GLU A 70 -1.32 9.14 -42.35
N ILE A 71 -1.41 10.36 -42.88
CA ILE A 71 -0.79 10.71 -44.17
C ILE A 71 0.75 10.81 -44.05
N ALA A 72 1.24 11.27 -42.91
CA ALA A 72 2.65 11.55 -42.69
C ALA A 72 3.49 10.28 -42.46
N LYS A 73 2.93 9.24 -41.83
CA LYS A 73 3.63 7.99 -41.55
C LYS A 73 3.90 7.13 -42.80
N ASP A 74 3.07 7.26 -43.83
CA ASP A 74 3.21 6.46 -45.06
C ASP A 74 4.47 6.78 -45.90
N LYS A 75 5.05 7.97 -45.72
CA LYS A 75 6.16 8.45 -46.54
C LYS A 75 7.29 8.97 -45.66
N SER A 76 8.47 8.36 -45.78
CA SER A 76 9.69 8.73 -45.03
C SER A 76 9.99 10.23 -45.04
N ARG A 77 9.85 10.89 -46.19
CA ARG A 77 10.04 12.33 -46.36
C ARG A 77 9.08 13.21 -45.54
N TYR A 78 8.02 12.64 -44.94
CA TYR A 78 7.02 13.32 -44.13
C TYR A 78 7.09 12.95 -42.65
N HIS A 79 7.99 12.07 -42.20
CA HIS A 79 8.07 11.63 -40.79
C HIS A 79 8.23 12.81 -39.81
N PHE A 80 8.93 13.88 -40.19
CA PHE A 80 9.03 15.10 -39.36
C PHE A 80 7.66 15.75 -39.04
N LEU A 81 6.63 15.50 -39.85
CA LEU A 81 5.27 15.94 -39.59
C LEU A 81 4.57 15.12 -38.51
N VAL A 82 4.97 13.86 -38.27
CA VAL A 82 4.47 13.05 -37.15
C VAL A 82 4.94 13.66 -35.82
N PHE A 83 6.21 14.03 -35.72
CA PHE A 83 6.73 14.79 -34.57
C PHE A 83 5.97 16.10 -34.38
N ASN A 84 5.86 16.92 -35.42
CA ASN A 84 5.14 18.20 -35.35
C ASN A 84 3.66 18.02 -34.94
N ALA A 85 2.99 16.99 -35.47
CA ALA A 85 1.62 16.67 -35.11
C ALA A 85 1.50 16.30 -33.63
N SER A 86 2.44 15.50 -33.10
CA SER A 86 2.45 15.11 -31.68
C SER A 86 2.64 16.31 -30.74
N LEU A 87 3.46 17.29 -31.12
CA LEU A 87 3.67 18.52 -30.37
C LEU A 87 2.40 19.37 -30.33
N LEU A 88 1.78 19.60 -31.49
CA LEU A 88 0.55 20.40 -31.60
C LEU A 88 -0.63 19.70 -30.92
N TYR A 89 -0.69 18.37 -31.01
CA TYR A 89 -1.63 17.55 -30.26
C TYR A 89 -1.47 17.80 -28.75
N LEU A 90 -0.26 17.65 -28.19
CA LEU A 90 -0.06 17.81 -26.74
C LEU A 90 -0.41 19.23 -26.28
N GLN A 91 -0.04 20.25 -27.06
CA GLN A 91 -0.41 21.64 -26.78
C GLN A 91 -1.93 21.83 -26.71
N SER A 92 -2.67 21.21 -27.64
CA SER A 92 -4.12 21.34 -27.72
C SER A 92 -4.85 20.60 -26.60
N VAL A 93 -4.35 19.42 -26.23
CA VAL A 93 -5.00 18.58 -25.21
C VAL A 93 -4.53 18.89 -23.79
N ARG A 94 -3.56 19.80 -23.60
CA ARG A 94 -2.90 20.09 -22.31
C ARG A 94 -3.89 20.36 -21.16
N ARG A 95 -4.99 21.04 -21.45
CA ARG A 95 -6.05 21.36 -20.46
C ARG A 95 -6.80 20.13 -19.93
N PHE A 96 -6.82 19.02 -20.68
CA PHE A 96 -7.41 17.74 -20.29
C PHE A 96 -6.44 16.81 -19.56
N LEU A 97 -5.16 17.21 -19.43
CA LEU A 97 -4.19 16.51 -18.58
C LEU A 97 -4.42 16.77 -17.07
N ARG A 98 -5.61 17.27 -16.70
CA ARG A 98 -6.05 17.46 -15.31
C ARG A 98 -6.69 16.18 -14.77
N PRO A 99 -6.50 15.86 -13.48
CA PRO A 99 -7.09 14.66 -12.86
C PRO A 99 -8.59 14.51 -13.16
N GLY A 100 -9.00 13.30 -13.52
CA GLY A 100 -10.38 12.95 -13.87
C GLY A 100 -10.75 13.16 -15.34
N GLN A 101 -10.08 14.07 -16.06
CA GLN A 101 -10.30 14.30 -17.50
C GLN A 101 -9.31 13.54 -18.39
N ARG A 102 -8.16 13.12 -17.84
CA ARG A 102 -7.09 12.43 -18.59
C ARG A 102 -7.56 11.15 -19.28
N ARG A 103 -8.56 10.48 -18.70
CA ARG A 103 -9.16 9.26 -19.25
C ARG A 103 -9.64 9.42 -20.70
N LEU A 104 -10.02 10.63 -21.11
CA LEU A 104 -10.48 10.95 -22.47
C LEU A 104 -9.34 10.84 -23.50
N LEU A 105 -8.09 11.01 -23.07
CA LEU A 105 -6.92 11.06 -23.95
C LEU A 105 -6.27 9.69 -24.20
N VAL A 106 -6.69 8.63 -23.48
CA VAL A 106 -6.06 7.30 -23.58
C VAL A 106 -5.98 6.82 -25.03
N SER A 107 -7.08 6.89 -25.79
CA SER A 107 -7.12 6.42 -27.18
C SER A 107 -6.20 7.23 -28.10
N SER A 108 -6.33 8.56 -28.06
CA SER A 108 -5.60 9.43 -28.99
C SER A 108 -4.11 9.51 -28.68
N LEU A 109 -3.71 9.54 -27.40
CA LEU A 109 -2.31 9.56 -27.01
C LEU A 109 -1.61 8.22 -27.32
N THR A 110 -2.34 7.10 -27.24
CA THR A 110 -1.82 5.79 -27.66
C THR A 110 -1.53 5.76 -29.16
N GLN A 111 -2.43 6.31 -29.99
CA GLN A 111 -2.23 6.40 -31.45
C GLN A 111 -1.04 7.30 -31.81
N VAL A 112 -0.92 8.47 -31.16
CA VAL A 112 0.22 9.38 -31.37
C VAL A 112 1.54 8.71 -31.02
N LEU A 113 1.61 8.02 -29.88
CA LEU A 113 2.82 7.28 -29.46
C LEU A 113 3.15 6.12 -30.40
N GLY A 114 2.14 5.38 -30.87
CA GLY A 114 2.32 4.31 -31.85
C GLY A 114 2.88 4.81 -33.17
N ALA A 115 2.40 5.96 -33.65
CA ALA A 115 2.93 6.57 -34.88
C ALA A 115 4.38 7.03 -34.74
N LEU A 116 4.76 7.63 -33.60
CA LEU A 116 6.15 8.03 -33.31
C LEU A 116 7.09 6.81 -33.25
N GLU A 117 6.59 5.69 -32.73
CA GLU A 117 7.32 4.42 -32.72
C GLU A 117 7.50 3.83 -34.12
N GLU A 118 6.42 3.81 -34.92
CA GLU A 118 6.41 3.29 -36.29
C GLU A 118 7.41 4.04 -37.19
N VAL A 119 7.48 5.37 -37.08
CA VAL A 119 8.43 6.18 -37.85
C VAL A 119 9.84 6.22 -37.28
N GLN A 120 10.08 5.56 -36.14
CA GLN A 120 11.34 5.56 -35.40
C GLN A 120 11.84 6.98 -35.10
N ASP A 121 10.97 7.82 -34.53
CA ASP A 121 11.33 9.20 -34.21
C ASP A 121 12.58 9.27 -33.29
N PRO A 122 13.58 10.10 -33.62
CA PRO A 122 14.84 10.14 -32.89
C PRO A 122 14.74 10.84 -31.53
N ASP A 123 13.67 11.58 -31.24
CA ASP A 123 13.50 12.27 -29.96
C ASP A 123 12.92 11.34 -28.89
N HIS A 124 13.79 10.49 -28.34
CA HIS A 124 13.44 9.59 -27.24
C HIS A 124 13.02 10.34 -25.96
N ALA A 125 13.47 11.58 -25.76
CA ALA A 125 13.08 12.39 -24.62
C ALA A 125 11.61 12.81 -24.72
N TRP A 126 11.22 13.30 -25.90
CA TRP A 126 9.84 13.65 -26.19
C TRP A 126 8.90 12.44 -26.11
N ARG A 127 9.33 11.29 -26.66
CA ARG A 127 8.57 10.04 -26.52
C ARG A 127 8.39 9.63 -25.06
N ALA A 128 9.44 9.73 -24.23
CA ALA A 128 9.35 9.42 -22.80
C ALA A 128 8.35 10.34 -22.07
N GLU A 129 8.35 11.64 -22.38
CA GLU A 129 7.39 12.62 -21.84
C GLU A 129 5.93 12.26 -22.17
N LEU A 130 5.66 11.91 -23.43
CA LEU A 130 4.33 11.47 -23.86
C LEU A 130 3.91 10.16 -23.19
N MET A 131 4.86 9.22 -23.00
CA MET A 131 4.59 7.96 -22.30
C MET A 131 4.25 8.18 -20.82
N LEU A 132 4.89 9.13 -20.13
CA LEU A 132 4.53 9.50 -18.75
C LEU A 132 3.08 9.98 -18.67
N HIS A 133 2.66 10.83 -19.60
CA HIS A 133 1.27 11.26 -19.68
C HIS A 133 0.31 10.11 -19.98
N LEU A 134 0.70 9.15 -20.83
CA LEU A 134 -0.13 7.98 -21.11
C LEU A 134 -0.33 7.11 -19.86
N VAL A 135 0.70 6.93 -19.03
CA VAL A 135 0.57 6.23 -17.74
C VAL A 135 -0.46 6.93 -16.85
N GLU A 136 -0.41 8.26 -16.73
CA GLU A 136 -1.40 9.03 -15.97
C GLU A 136 -2.82 8.93 -16.55
N CYS A 137 -2.95 8.93 -17.88
CA CYS A 137 -4.25 8.77 -18.55
C CYS A 137 -4.86 7.38 -18.30
N LEU A 138 -4.04 6.32 -18.37
CA LEU A 138 -4.47 4.95 -18.11
C LEU A 138 -4.87 4.73 -16.64
N LEU A 139 -4.19 5.43 -15.72
CA LEU A 139 -4.53 5.44 -14.30
C LEU A 139 -5.90 6.08 -14.05
N ASP A 140 -6.12 7.28 -14.59
CA ASP A 140 -7.41 7.98 -14.49
C ASP A 140 -8.56 7.19 -15.14
N ALA A 141 -8.26 6.38 -16.16
CA ALA A 141 -9.23 5.47 -16.80
C ALA A 141 -9.45 4.15 -16.04
N GLY A 142 -8.71 3.89 -14.96
CA GLY A 142 -8.80 2.64 -14.20
C GLY A 142 -8.22 1.42 -14.93
N LYS A 143 -7.35 1.61 -15.93
CA LYS A 143 -6.71 0.56 -16.73
C LYS A 143 -5.34 0.20 -16.18
N GLN A 144 -5.29 -0.32 -14.95
CA GLN A 144 -4.03 -0.36 -14.22
C GLN A 144 -3.01 -1.38 -14.76
N LYS A 145 -3.46 -2.49 -15.35
CA LYS A 145 -2.56 -3.47 -16.00
C LYS A 145 -1.83 -2.85 -17.20
N GLU A 146 -2.56 -2.10 -18.02
CA GLU A 146 -1.99 -1.36 -19.16
C GLU A 146 -1.03 -0.29 -18.65
N ALA A 147 -1.43 0.47 -17.61
CA ALA A 147 -0.57 1.49 -17.01
C ALA A 147 0.75 0.92 -16.49
N ALA A 148 0.72 -0.24 -15.82
CA ALA A 148 1.93 -0.91 -15.31
C ALA A 148 2.84 -1.40 -16.45
N ALA A 149 2.27 -1.94 -17.52
CA ALA A 149 3.02 -2.36 -18.69
C ALA A 149 3.71 -1.17 -19.37
N VAL A 150 2.97 -0.09 -19.63
CA VAL A 150 3.53 1.14 -20.21
C VAL A 150 4.60 1.73 -19.30
N ALA A 151 4.35 1.83 -17.99
CA ALA A 151 5.32 2.38 -17.03
C ALA A 151 6.64 1.59 -16.98
N LYS A 152 6.60 0.27 -17.21
CA LYS A 152 7.81 -0.55 -17.33
C LYS A 152 8.61 -0.16 -18.58
N VAL A 153 7.96 -0.10 -19.73
CA VAL A 153 8.62 0.31 -20.99
C VAL A 153 9.15 1.75 -20.89
N THR A 154 8.40 2.66 -20.26
CA THR A 154 8.85 4.04 -20.00
C THR A 154 10.09 4.06 -19.11
N SER A 155 10.16 3.20 -18.09
CA SER A 155 11.33 3.08 -17.22
C SER A 155 12.58 2.70 -17.99
N ASP A 156 12.48 1.68 -18.85
CA ASP A 156 13.58 1.20 -19.66
C ASP A 156 14.07 2.30 -20.62
N LEU A 157 13.15 3.03 -21.25
CA LEU A 157 13.45 4.14 -22.16
C LEU A 157 14.13 5.33 -21.44
N ILE A 158 13.60 5.74 -20.28
CA ILE A 158 14.15 6.82 -19.45
C ILE A 158 15.55 6.45 -18.96
N GLN A 159 15.75 5.21 -18.51
CA GLN A 159 17.05 4.75 -18.04
C GLN A 159 18.11 4.75 -19.16
N ALA A 160 17.72 4.41 -20.39
CA ALA A 160 18.64 4.38 -21.52
C ALA A 160 18.97 5.78 -22.07
N HIS A 161 18.00 6.70 -22.12
CA HIS A 161 18.18 7.95 -22.88
C HIS A 161 18.11 9.24 -22.05
N LYS A 162 17.35 9.29 -20.95
CA LYS A 162 17.03 10.52 -20.20
C LYS A 162 16.78 10.26 -18.69
N PRO A 163 17.81 9.85 -17.92
CA PRO A 163 17.65 9.45 -16.51
C PRO A 163 17.12 10.57 -15.59
N GLU A 164 17.22 11.84 -15.99
CA GLU A 164 16.67 12.99 -15.28
C GLU A 164 15.14 12.96 -15.12
N LEU A 165 14.42 12.24 -15.99
CA LEU A 165 12.95 12.09 -15.91
C LEU A 165 12.51 11.02 -14.90
N TYR A 166 13.45 10.26 -14.35
CA TYR A 166 13.16 9.18 -13.41
C TYR A 166 12.43 9.61 -12.13
N PRO A 167 12.73 10.76 -11.49
CA PRO A 167 11.97 11.24 -10.34
C PRO A 167 10.48 11.45 -10.63
N ARG A 168 10.14 11.90 -11.85
CA ARG A 168 8.75 12.09 -12.27
C ARG A 168 8.04 10.77 -12.52
N LEU A 169 8.71 9.83 -13.20
CA LEU A 169 8.22 8.45 -13.33
C LEU A 169 7.99 7.80 -11.96
N PHE A 170 8.94 7.98 -11.04
CA PHE A 170 8.88 7.44 -9.68
C PHE A 170 7.68 8.00 -8.90
N SER A 171 7.43 9.32 -8.99
CA SER A 171 6.23 9.94 -8.39
C SER A 171 4.93 9.30 -8.91
N ILE A 172 4.83 9.08 -10.22
CA ILE A 172 3.68 8.42 -10.85
C ILE A 172 3.57 6.96 -10.39
N GLN A 173 4.68 6.23 -10.27
CA GLN A 173 4.74 4.85 -9.78
C GLN A 173 4.36 4.71 -8.30
N VAL A 174 4.70 5.71 -7.47
CA VAL A 174 4.24 5.76 -6.06
C VAL A 174 2.74 6.04 -6.01
N ASN A 175 2.23 6.96 -6.82
CA ASN A 175 0.78 7.18 -6.95
C ASN A 175 0.04 5.94 -7.46
N LEU A 176 0.61 5.21 -8.43
CA LEU A 176 0.15 3.88 -8.88
C LEU A 176 -0.01 2.92 -7.70
N SER A 177 1.01 2.82 -6.84
CA SER A 177 1.00 1.91 -5.68
C SER A 177 -0.04 2.30 -4.63
N LEU A 178 -0.25 3.60 -4.39
CA LEU A 178 -1.27 4.10 -3.47
C LEU A 178 -2.69 3.91 -4.03
N LEU A 179 -2.91 4.18 -5.32
CA LEU A 179 -4.22 4.04 -5.99
C LEU A 179 -4.64 2.57 -6.13
N TYR A 180 -3.68 1.66 -6.38
CA TYR A 180 -3.91 0.20 -6.42
C TYR A 180 -4.42 -0.34 -5.08
N CYS A 181 -3.86 0.15 -3.96
CA CYS A 181 -4.29 -0.22 -2.62
C CYS A 181 -5.72 0.26 -2.30
N VAL A 182 -6.16 1.36 -2.91
CA VAL A 182 -7.47 1.98 -2.64
C VAL A 182 -8.59 1.42 -3.53
N ILE A 183 -8.32 1.08 -4.80
CA ILE A 183 -9.38 0.75 -5.78
C ILE A 183 -9.68 -0.75 -5.94
N ASN A 184 -8.73 -1.66 -5.66
CA ASN A 184 -8.92 -3.09 -5.97
C ASN A 184 -8.54 -4.04 -4.81
N PRO A 185 -9.36 -4.11 -3.74
CA PRO A 185 -9.11 -5.04 -2.63
C PRO A 185 -9.36 -6.53 -2.97
N ALA A 186 -9.86 -6.85 -4.18
CA ALA A 186 -10.45 -8.17 -4.49
C ALA A 186 -9.73 -9.01 -5.57
N ARG A 187 -8.61 -8.59 -6.16
CA ARG A 187 -7.85 -9.43 -7.11
C ARG A 187 -6.53 -9.92 -6.49
N ASN A 188 -6.40 -11.26 -6.49
CA ASN A 188 -5.30 -12.06 -5.95
C ASN A 188 -3.96 -11.33 -5.79
N ILE A 189 -3.67 -11.00 -4.55
CA ILE A 189 -2.42 -10.41 -4.04
C ILE A 189 -1.20 -11.31 -4.30
N ARG A 190 -1.34 -12.56 -4.77
CA ARG A 190 -0.19 -13.49 -4.82
C ARG A 190 0.69 -13.41 -6.07
N SER A 191 0.13 -13.23 -7.28
CA SER A 191 0.94 -13.29 -8.51
C SER A 191 1.48 -11.93 -8.97
N ILE A 192 0.70 -10.85 -8.84
CA ILE A 192 1.12 -9.50 -9.25
C ILE A 192 2.01 -8.84 -8.18
N SER A 193 1.90 -9.27 -6.91
CA SER A 193 2.72 -8.68 -5.83
C SER A 193 4.11 -9.28 -5.71
N ALA A 194 4.41 -10.50 -6.14
CA ALA A 194 5.74 -11.07 -5.90
C ALA A 194 6.83 -10.29 -6.67
N GLU A 195 6.60 -10.01 -7.95
CA GLU A 195 7.55 -9.31 -8.82
C GLU A 195 7.58 -7.80 -8.53
N PHE A 196 6.42 -7.14 -8.38
CA PHE A 196 6.36 -5.70 -8.09
C PHE A 196 6.77 -5.35 -6.65
N ARG A 197 6.49 -6.20 -5.66
CA ARG A 197 6.89 -5.97 -4.25
C ARG A 197 8.37 -6.33 -4.05
N SER A 198 8.90 -7.29 -4.82
CA SER A 198 10.35 -7.52 -4.92
C SER A 198 11.05 -6.33 -5.56
N CYS A 199 10.59 -5.86 -6.72
CA CYS A 199 11.20 -4.72 -7.43
C CYS A 199 11.06 -3.41 -6.64
N PHE A 200 9.87 -3.12 -6.08
CA PHE A 200 9.65 -1.97 -5.19
C PHE A 200 10.56 -2.02 -3.97
N SER A 201 10.65 -3.16 -3.28
CA SER A 201 11.56 -3.27 -2.14
C SER A 201 13.02 -3.16 -2.56
N GLN A 202 13.43 -3.72 -3.70
CA GLN A 202 14.82 -3.65 -4.17
C GLN A 202 15.20 -2.23 -4.58
N LEU A 203 14.31 -1.51 -5.27
CA LEU A 203 14.50 -0.13 -5.70
C LEU A 203 14.45 0.84 -4.50
N TRP A 204 13.50 0.69 -3.57
CA TRP A 204 13.48 1.51 -2.37
C TRP A 204 14.69 1.24 -1.46
N LEU A 205 15.16 -0.01 -1.38
CA LEU A 205 16.40 -0.32 -0.68
C LEU A 205 17.62 0.29 -1.37
N SER A 206 17.64 0.40 -2.70
CA SER A 206 18.75 1.06 -3.42
C SER A 206 18.75 2.58 -3.22
N VAL A 207 17.57 3.22 -3.15
CA VAL A 207 17.43 4.63 -2.78
C VAL A 207 17.89 4.85 -1.34
N ILE A 208 17.46 4.00 -0.41
CA ILE A 208 17.92 4.06 0.99
C ILE A 208 19.43 3.86 1.10
N ALA A 209 20.02 2.94 0.33
CA ALA A 209 21.46 2.73 0.32
C ALA A 209 22.23 3.95 -0.21
N ARG A 210 21.70 4.65 -1.21
CA ARG A 210 22.27 5.91 -1.72
C ARG A 210 22.16 7.04 -0.70
N LEU A 211 21.01 7.17 -0.04
CA LEU A 211 20.81 8.16 1.03
C LEU A 211 21.73 7.87 2.22
N ASP A 212 21.91 6.60 2.60
CA ASP A 212 22.89 6.19 3.61
C ASP A 212 24.31 6.61 3.21
N ALA A 213 24.72 6.40 1.95
CA ALA A 213 26.05 6.80 1.47
C ALA A 213 26.24 8.33 1.49
N LEU A 214 25.22 9.09 1.10
CA LEU A 214 25.21 10.55 1.18
C LEU A 214 25.27 11.03 2.63
N LEU A 215 24.53 10.39 3.53
CA LEU A 215 24.52 10.71 4.96
C LEU A 215 25.90 10.49 5.58
N GLN A 216 26.55 9.37 5.26
CA GLN A 216 27.93 9.09 5.70
C GLN A 216 28.93 10.11 5.16
N THR A 217 28.74 10.60 3.93
CA THR A 217 29.61 11.63 3.34
C THR A 217 29.39 12.98 4.01
N ALA A 218 28.13 13.36 4.26
CA ALA A 218 27.77 14.59 4.96
C ALA A 218 28.33 14.63 6.39
N LEU A 219 28.29 13.49 7.10
CA LEU A 219 28.89 13.35 8.43
C LEU A 219 30.41 13.54 8.40
N LYS A 220 31.11 13.00 7.40
CA LYS A 220 32.57 13.20 7.23
C LYS A 220 32.93 14.65 6.95
N GLN A 221 32.07 15.36 6.24
CA GLN A 221 32.25 16.78 5.90
C GLN A 221 31.79 17.73 7.02
N ALA A 222 31.22 17.19 8.10
CA ALA A 222 30.67 17.94 9.23
C ALA A 222 29.63 19.02 8.83
N ASP A 223 28.95 18.86 7.69
CA ASP A 223 27.90 19.78 7.25
C ASP A 223 26.57 19.41 7.92
N ALA A 224 26.22 20.15 8.98
CA ALA A 224 25.01 19.93 9.75
C ALA A 224 23.73 20.15 8.94
N ARG A 225 23.72 21.10 7.99
CA ARG A 225 22.52 21.41 7.18
C ARG A 225 22.24 20.29 6.19
N VAL A 226 23.27 19.82 5.50
CA VAL A 226 23.15 18.70 4.57
C VAL A 226 22.79 17.42 5.31
N THR A 227 23.41 17.17 6.47
CA THR A 227 23.08 16.01 7.31
C THR A 227 21.60 16.00 7.70
N GLN A 228 21.07 17.13 8.16
CA GLN A 228 19.65 17.26 8.52
C GLN A 228 18.72 17.02 7.32
N ALA A 229 19.02 17.63 6.17
CA ALA A 229 18.24 17.45 4.95
C ALA A 229 18.21 15.98 4.50
N VAL A 230 19.36 15.30 4.50
CA VAL A 230 19.46 13.89 4.14
C VAL A 230 18.70 13.02 5.16
N CYS A 231 18.77 13.31 6.46
CA CYS A 231 18.00 12.60 7.48
C CYS A 231 16.48 12.73 7.27
N VAL A 232 15.96 13.92 6.96
CA VAL A 232 14.52 14.12 6.69
C VAL A 232 14.10 13.35 5.45
N CYS A 233 14.87 13.44 4.36
CA CYS A 233 14.62 12.67 3.14
C CYS A 233 14.62 11.16 3.40
N GLN A 234 15.58 10.67 4.16
CA GLN A 234 15.70 9.26 4.51
C GLN A 234 14.56 8.79 5.40
N TRP A 235 14.14 9.58 6.40
CA TRP A 235 12.96 9.28 7.21
C TRP A 235 11.70 9.15 6.35
N ASN A 236 11.45 10.14 5.49
CA ASN A 236 10.30 10.12 4.58
C ASN A 236 10.36 8.92 3.61
N THR A 237 11.56 8.49 3.24
CA THR A 237 11.79 7.29 2.42
C THR A 237 11.61 5.98 3.23
N CYS A 238 11.74 6.02 4.55
CA CYS A 238 11.48 4.84 5.38
C CYS A 238 9.98 4.65 5.66
N LEU A 239 9.18 5.71 5.72
CA LEU A 239 7.76 5.66 6.14
C LEU A 239 6.93 4.56 5.44
N PRO A 240 6.95 4.38 4.10
CA PRO A 240 6.15 3.35 3.45
C PRO A 240 6.59 1.92 3.78
N LEU A 241 7.85 1.74 4.22
CA LEU A 241 8.44 0.47 4.59
C LEU A 241 8.29 0.15 6.09
N LEU A 242 7.73 1.06 6.89
CA LEU A 242 7.44 0.84 8.31
C LEU A 242 6.21 -0.06 8.56
N GLN A 243 5.64 -0.64 7.51
CA GLN A 243 4.57 -1.63 7.64
C GLN A 243 5.08 -2.92 8.31
N HIS A 244 4.20 -3.58 9.08
CA HIS A 244 4.48 -4.88 9.70
C HIS A 244 4.97 -5.85 8.61
N ASN A 245 6.13 -6.49 8.84
CA ASN A 245 6.91 -7.36 7.92
C ASN A 245 8.03 -6.69 7.09
N LEU A 246 8.08 -5.36 6.95
CA LEU A 246 9.14 -4.67 6.18
C LEU A 246 10.10 -3.85 7.06
N ARG A 247 9.71 -3.52 8.30
CA ARG A 247 10.47 -2.69 9.25
C ARG A 247 11.93 -3.15 9.44
N LYS A 248 12.18 -4.46 9.47
CA LYS A 248 13.55 -5.02 9.61
C LYS A 248 14.48 -4.61 8.46
N ARG A 249 13.94 -4.41 7.25
CA ARG A 249 14.74 -4.02 6.08
C ARG A 249 15.26 -2.60 6.17
N VAL A 250 14.61 -1.73 6.95
CA VAL A 250 15.00 -0.33 7.16
C VAL A 250 15.71 -0.09 8.50
N GLN A 251 15.84 -1.10 9.36
CA GLN A 251 16.46 -0.98 10.69
C GLN A 251 17.86 -0.34 10.63
N LYS A 252 18.71 -0.77 9.69
CA LYS A 252 20.06 -0.22 9.53
C LYS A 252 20.02 1.27 9.19
N ALA A 253 19.16 1.67 8.25
CA ALA A 253 18.97 3.05 7.83
C ALA A 253 18.47 3.93 8.99
N LEU A 254 17.52 3.44 9.78
CA LEU A 254 17.01 4.12 10.98
C LEU A 254 18.10 4.30 12.05
N LEU A 255 18.94 3.28 12.27
CA LEU A 255 20.07 3.37 13.20
C LEU A 255 21.13 4.37 12.74
N THR A 256 21.40 4.47 11.44
CA THR A 256 22.31 5.46 10.87
C THR A 256 21.75 6.87 11.04
N LEU A 257 20.47 7.05 10.72
CA LEU A 257 19.75 8.31 10.85
C LEU A 257 19.74 8.81 12.30
N ALA A 258 19.39 7.95 13.27
CA ALA A 258 19.39 8.30 14.69
C ALA A 258 20.77 8.78 15.16
N ARG A 259 21.83 8.07 14.76
CA ARG A 259 23.22 8.45 15.07
C ARG A 259 23.61 9.79 14.46
N ALA A 260 23.22 10.03 13.21
CA ALA A 260 23.55 11.28 12.51
C ALA A 260 22.88 12.50 13.16
N LEU A 261 21.60 12.38 13.52
CA LEU A 261 20.86 13.45 14.21
C LEU A 261 21.41 13.71 15.62
N GLN A 262 21.82 12.67 16.34
CA GLN A 262 22.45 12.81 17.67
C GLN A 262 23.84 13.47 17.58
N HIS A 263 24.65 13.07 16.59
CA HIS A 263 26.00 13.62 16.42
C HIS A 263 26.00 15.10 16.00
N THR A 264 24.99 15.53 15.24
CA THR A 264 24.86 16.91 14.77
C THR A 264 24.10 17.83 15.75
N HIS A 265 23.71 17.33 16.93
CA HIS A 265 22.86 18.03 17.90
C HIS A 265 21.63 18.70 17.23
N SER A 266 21.01 17.97 16.31
CA SER A 266 19.94 18.50 15.45
C SER A 266 18.67 18.84 16.24
N LEU A 267 18.00 19.93 15.86
CA LEU A 267 16.70 20.33 16.43
C LEU A 267 15.52 19.47 15.94
N LEU A 268 15.76 18.45 15.10
CA LEU A 268 14.74 17.51 14.61
C LEU A 268 14.37 16.46 15.66
N LEU A 269 14.04 16.90 16.88
CA LEU A 269 13.76 16.03 18.04
C LEU A 269 12.55 15.13 17.80
N ASP A 270 11.51 15.63 17.10
CA ASP A 270 10.32 14.87 16.75
C ASP A 270 10.63 13.66 15.85
N VAL A 271 11.49 13.87 14.86
CA VAL A 271 11.91 12.79 13.94
C VAL A 271 12.73 11.77 14.71
N LEU A 272 13.64 12.23 15.58
CA LEU A 272 14.47 11.35 16.40
C LEU A 272 13.63 10.51 17.38
N CYS A 273 12.62 11.09 18.01
CA CYS A 273 11.68 10.40 18.89
C CYS A 273 10.90 9.30 18.16
N ARG A 274 10.35 9.63 16.98
CA ARG A 274 9.64 8.66 16.12
C ARG A 274 10.55 7.51 15.67
N VAL A 275 11.79 7.82 15.28
CA VAL A 275 12.78 6.82 14.88
C VAL A 275 13.10 5.87 16.03
N HIS A 276 13.28 6.38 17.26
CA HIS A 276 13.51 5.53 18.43
C HIS A 276 12.29 4.67 18.79
N THR A 277 11.08 5.20 18.63
CA THR A 277 9.84 4.43 18.84
C THR A 277 9.72 3.25 17.87
N GLU A 278 10.04 3.46 16.60
CA GLU A 278 10.03 2.42 15.58
C GLU A 278 11.16 1.39 15.76
N LEU A 279 12.36 1.83 16.16
CA LEU A 279 13.46 0.91 16.51
C LEU A 279 13.10 0.02 17.72
N ALA A 280 12.42 0.58 18.73
CA ALA A 280 11.93 -0.21 19.86
C ALA A 280 10.93 -1.29 19.43
N ALA A 281 10.01 -0.96 18.51
CA ALA A 281 9.06 -1.93 17.98
C ALA A 281 9.77 -3.06 17.18
N ILE A 282 10.81 -2.72 16.39
CA ILE A 282 11.61 -3.72 15.67
C ILE A 282 12.33 -4.65 16.65
N ASP A 283 12.93 -4.11 17.70
CA ASP A 283 13.66 -4.88 18.70
C ASP A 283 12.71 -5.73 19.58
N GLU A 284 11.49 -5.25 19.85
CA GLU A 284 10.44 -6.03 20.50
C GLU A 284 9.98 -7.22 19.63
N GLU A 285 9.87 -7.04 18.30
CA GLU A 285 9.60 -8.13 17.35
C GLU A 285 10.73 -9.18 17.31
N ASP A 286 11.98 -8.75 17.55
CA ASP A 286 13.19 -9.59 17.66
C ASP A 286 13.40 -10.18 19.06
N GLU A 287 12.52 -9.90 20.02
CA GLU A 287 12.62 -10.31 21.43
C GLU A 287 13.89 -9.78 22.15
N LYS A 288 14.48 -8.69 21.65
CA LYS A 288 15.61 -7.98 22.28
C LYS A 288 15.09 -6.93 23.26
N LEU A 289 14.55 -7.39 24.40
CA LEU A 289 13.85 -6.53 25.35
C LEU A 289 14.70 -5.38 25.89
N GLU A 290 15.98 -5.64 26.21
CA GLU A 290 16.88 -4.59 26.73
C GLU A 290 17.15 -3.46 25.73
N SER A 291 17.32 -3.78 24.45
CA SER A 291 17.56 -2.75 23.43
C SER A 291 16.28 -1.98 23.10
N ALA A 292 15.13 -2.66 23.09
CA ALA A 292 13.82 -2.02 22.97
C ALA A 292 13.57 -1.01 24.12
N MET A 293 13.89 -1.40 25.35
CA MET A 293 13.80 -0.52 26.53
C MET A 293 14.72 0.70 26.41
N LYS A 294 15.98 0.51 25.98
CA LYS A 294 16.91 1.63 25.75
C LYS A 294 16.39 2.61 24.70
N HIS A 295 15.78 2.10 23.63
CA HIS A 295 15.18 2.95 22.60
C HIS A 295 13.95 3.72 23.11
N LEU A 296 13.09 3.10 23.91
CA LEU A 296 11.95 3.80 24.54
C LEU A 296 12.39 4.84 25.57
N GLN A 297 13.42 4.56 26.36
CA GLN A 297 13.99 5.55 27.29
C GLN A 297 14.48 6.79 26.55
N LYS A 298 15.23 6.60 25.44
CA LYS A 298 15.66 7.71 24.58
C LYS A 298 14.50 8.47 23.93
N ALA A 299 13.43 7.78 23.55
CA ALA A 299 12.23 8.45 23.03
C ALA A 299 11.53 9.28 24.12
N LEU A 300 11.48 8.78 25.35
CA LEU A 300 10.89 9.47 26.50
C LEU A 300 11.71 10.70 26.95
N GLU A 301 13.04 10.66 26.82
CA GLU A 301 13.92 11.82 27.03
C GLU A 301 13.59 12.97 26.05
N LEU A 302 13.14 12.63 24.85
CA LEU A 302 12.79 13.59 23.79
C LEU A 302 11.33 14.06 23.87
N ASP A 303 10.42 13.20 24.35
CA ASP A 303 9.00 13.50 24.58
C ASP A 303 8.54 12.97 25.96
N PRO A 304 8.80 13.73 27.04
CA PRO A 304 8.50 13.30 28.41
C PRO A 304 7.01 13.19 28.72
N LEU A 305 6.15 13.87 27.96
CA LEU A 305 4.71 13.95 28.21
C LEU A 305 3.94 12.75 27.63
N SER A 306 4.60 11.90 26.84
CA SER A 306 3.95 10.79 26.17
C SER A 306 3.59 9.63 27.11
N GLN A 307 2.32 9.58 27.50
CA GLN A 307 1.74 8.47 28.28
C GLN A 307 1.81 7.12 27.53
N GLN A 308 1.90 7.14 26.19
CA GLN A 308 2.01 5.92 25.39
C GLN A 308 3.41 5.30 25.45
N LEU A 309 4.45 6.13 25.51
CA LEU A 309 5.84 5.66 25.63
C LEU A 309 6.11 5.14 27.04
N SER A 310 5.63 5.85 28.07
CA SER A 310 5.79 5.42 29.47
C SER A 310 5.10 4.09 29.76
N SER A 311 3.86 3.90 29.29
CA SER A 311 3.15 2.62 29.43
C SER A 311 3.84 1.48 28.67
N SER A 312 4.35 1.73 27.46
CA SER A 312 5.10 0.73 26.68
C SER A 312 6.41 0.32 27.38
N LEU A 313 7.13 1.28 27.98
CA LEU A 313 8.35 1.03 28.73
C LEU A 313 8.06 0.22 30.00
N GLN A 314 7.02 0.57 30.75
CA GLN A 314 6.60 -0.17 31.95
C GLN A 314 6.24 -1.63 31.61
N LEU A 315 5.51 -1.86 30.51
CA LEU A 315 5.18 -3.23 30.07
C LEU A 315 6.42 -4.05 29.72
N LEU A 316 7.42 -3.45 29.06
CA LEU A 316 8.68 -4.13 28.74
C LEU A 316 9.53 -4.39 30.00
N GLN A 317 9.53 -3.46 30.96
CA GLN A 317 10.18 -3.65 32.26
C GLN A 317 9.57 -4.84 33.01
N LEU A 318 8.25 -4.92 33.09
CA LEU A 318 7.52 -6.04 33.69
C LEU A 318 7.84 -7.36 32.99
N ARG A 319 7.97 -7.34 31.66
CA ARG A 319 8.37 -8.52 30.87
C ARG A 319 9.83 -8.95 31.13
N SER A 320 10.72 -8.01 31.45
CA SER A 320 12.13 -8.28 31.75
C SER A 320 12.35 -8.77 33.20
N SER A 321 11.53 -8.34 34.15
CA SER A 321 11.62 -8.70 35.57
C SER A 321 10.98 -10.07 35.84
N VAL A 322 11.59 -11.15 35.36
CA VAL A 322 11.09 -12.54 35.49
C VAL A 322 11.19 -13.11 36.94
N HIS A 323 11.77 -12.37 37.88
CA HIS A 323 12.19 -12.88 39.20
C HIS A 323 11.30 -12.54 40.42
N SER A 324 10.15 -11.87 40.28
CA SER A 324 9.15 -11.80 41.36
C SER A 324 8.01 -12.79 41.12
N ALA A 325 7.46 -13.35 42.20
CA ALA A 325 6.30 -14.24 42.14
C ALA A 325 5.09 -13.44 41.63
N PRO A 326 4.47 -13.83 40.49
CA PRO A 326 3.38 -13.06 39.90
C PRO A 326 2.13 -13.14 40.79
N THR A 327 1.66 -11.99 41.28
CA THR A 327 0.43 -11.86 42.07
C THR A 327 -0.81 -11.66 41.20
N ARG A 328 -0.65 -11.11 39.99
CA ARG A 328 -1.75 -10.84 39.04
C ARG A 328 -1.91 -11.96 37.99
N PRO A 329 -3.15 -12.27 37.56
CA PRO A 329 -3.40 -13.28 36.54
C PRO A 329 -2.75 -12.94 35.18
N GLU A 330 -2.66 -11.66 34.83
CA GLU A 330 -2.01 -11.16 33.61
C GLU A 330 -0.50 -11.45 33.61
N GLU A 331 0.19 -11.13 34.71
CA GLU A 331 1.62 -11.38 34.89
C GLU A 331 1.94 -12.88 34.86
N ARG A 332 1.07 -13.68 35.48
CA ARG A 332 1.16 -15.15 35.47
C ARG A 332 1.03 -15.69 34.04
N ALA A 333 0.08 -15.18 33.26
CA ALA A 333 -0.10 -15.55 31.86
C ALA A 333 1.09 -15.13 30.99
N ALA A 334 1.60 -13.91 31.17
CA ALA A 334 2.78 -13.41 30.45
C ALA A 334 4.01 -14.30 30.71
N LYS A 335 4.25 -14.66 31.97
CA LYS A 335 5.37 -15.55 32.36
C LYS A 335 5.25 -16.93 31.73
N LEU A 336 4.06 -17.53 31.76
CA LEU A 336 3.81 -18.85 31.17
C LEU A 336 3.97 -18.85 29.63
N ILE A 337 3.51 -17.80 28.96
CA ILE A 337 3.72 -17.62 27.51
C ILE A 337 5.21 -17.49 27.19
N GLN A 338 5.96 -16.74 28.01
CA GLN A 338 7.40 -16.57 27.82
C GLN A 338 8.17 -17.87 28.08
N GLN A 339 7.85 -18.61 29.14
CA GLN A 339 8.44 -19.94 29.40
C GLN A 339 8.17 -20.94 28.27
N ALA A 340 6.98 -20.88 27.64
CA ALA A 340 6.69 -21.71 26.49
C ALA A 340 7.61 -21.40 25.29
N LYS A 341 8.11 -20.16 25.17
CA LYS A 341 9.00 -19.73 24.06
C LYS A 341 10.46 -20.13 24.26
N GLU A 342 10.96 -20.09 25.49
CA GLU A 342 12.40 -20.20 25.80
C GLU A 342 12.95 -21.63 25.81
N GLY A 343 12.10 -22.66 25.65
CA GLY A 343 12.52 -24.05 25.73
C GLY A 343 12.98 -24.67 24.40
N SER A 344 14.27 -25.02 24.29
CA SER A 344 14.83 -25.91 23.26
C SER A 344 15.08 -27.32 23.82
N GLY A 345 14.43 -28.34 23.26
CA GLY A 345 14.63 -29.76 23.65
C GLY A 345 13.33 -30.58 23.67
N ARG A 346 13.45 -31.92 23.74
CA ARG A 346 12.29 -32.85 23.78
C ARG A 346 11.40 -32.64 25.00
N GLU A 347 11.99 -32.31 26.15
CA GLU A 347 11.24 -32.06 27.38
C GLU A 347 10.47 -30.73 27.33
N ALA A 348 11.06 -29.71 26.70
CA ALA A 348 10.39 -28.45 26.43
C ALA A 348 9.17 -28.65 25.51
N LEU A 349 9.28 -29.48 24.46
CA LEU A 349 8.16 -29.81 23.57
C LEU A 349 6.96 -30.41 24.33
N ARG A 350 7.21 -31.28 25.32
CA ARG A 350 6.15 -31.89 26.15
C ARG A 350 5.51 -30.87 27.10
N LYS A 351 6.26 -29.86 27.55
CA LYS A 351 5.80 -28.82 28.48
C LYS A 351 5.12 -27.62 27.78
N ARG A 352 5.34 -27.41 26.47
CA ARG A 352 4.77 -26.29 25.68
C ARG A 352 3.24 -26.22 25.76
N ARG A 353 2.54 -27.31 25.41
CA ARG A 353 1.07 -27.34 25.47
C ARG A 353 0.55 -27.07 26.89
N PRO A 354 1.01 -27.77 27.94
CA PRO A 354 0.62 -27.46 29.32
C PRO A 354 0.82 -25.99 29.73
N LEU A 355 1.98 -25.39 29.41
CA LEU A 355 2.27 -24.00 29.74
C LEU A 355 1.31 -23.02 29.05
N LEU A 356 1.01 -23.25 27.76
CA LEU A 356 0.08 -22.40 27.01
C LEU A 356 -1.38 -22.59 27.47
N VAL A 357 -1.77 -23.80 27.87
CA VAL A 357 -3.09 -24.04 28.49
C VAL A 357 -3.17 -23.32 29.84
N SER A 358 -2.16 -23.45 30.69
CA SER A 358 -2.10 -22.74 31.97
C SER A 358 -2.11 -21.22 31.81
N ALA A 359 -1.51 -20.69 30.74
CA ALA A 359 -1.59 -19.26 30.42
C ALA A 359 -3.01 -18.82 30.07
N GLY A 360 -3.74 -19.62 29.27
CA GLY A 360 -5.13 -19.35 28.94
C GLY A 360 -6.06 -19.48 30.14
N VAL A 361 -5.85 -20.47 31.02
CA VAL A 361 -6.59 -20.61 32.28
C VAL A 361 -6.30 -19.47 33.24
N ALA A 362 -5.06 -18.98 33.32
CA ALA A 362 -4.74 -17.81 34.13
C ALA A 362 -5.50 -16.55 33.66
N LEU A 363 -5.71 -16.39 32.35
CA LEU A 363 -6.52 -15.30 31.81
C LEU A 363 -8.02 -15.54 32.01
N ALA A 364 -8.54 -16.73 31.70
CA ALA A 364 -9.97 -17.04 31.80
C ALA A 364 -10.22 -18.35 32.57
N PRO A 365 -10.18 -18.34 33.91
CA PRO A 365 -10.25 -19.56 34.73
C PRO A 365 -11.57 -20.33 34.53
N ASP A 366 -12.68 -19.63 34.41
CA ASP A 366 -14.02 -20.24 34.39
C ASP A 366 -14.49 -20.68 33.00
N ALA A 367 -13.80 -20.25 31.93
CA ALA A 367 -14.25 -20.42 30.55
C ALA A 367 -13.22 -21.07 29.62
N PHE A 368 -11.92 -20.87 29.86
CA PHE A 368 -10.89 -21.27 28.90
C PHE A 368 -10.86 -22.79 28.66
N GLN A 369 -10.89 -23.59 29.73
CA GLN A 369 -10.82 -25.05 29.64
C GLN A 369 -12.03 -25.63 28.89
N THR A 370 -13.24 -25.15 29.19
CA THR A 370 -14.46 -25.58 28.49
C THR A 370 -14.43 -25.27 27.00
N VAL A 371 -13.81 -24.15 26.60
CA VAL A 371 -13.68 -23.75 25.19
C VAL A 371 -12.60 -24.57 24.48
N LEU A 372 -11.54 -24.95 25.19
CA LEU A 372 -10.47 -25.81 24.71
C LEU A 372 -10.98 -27.24 24.45
N ASP A 373 -11.79 -27.77 25.38
CA ASP A 373 -12.32 -29.14 25.32
C ASP A 373 -13.54 -29.29 24.40
N ALA A 374 -14.06 -28.18 23.85
CA ALA A 374 -15.24 -28.16 22.97
C ALA A 374 -15.14 -29.08 21.75
N ASP A 375 -13.92 -29.41 21.31
CA ASP A 375 -13.63 -30.29 20.17
C ASP A 375 -12.99 -31.64 20.58
N THR A 376 -12.66 -31.87 21.86
CA THR A 376 -11.88 -33.03 22.34
C THR A 376 -12.76 -34.21 22.78
N ASP A 377 -13.97 -33.96 23.28
CA ASP A 377 -14.84 -34.99 23.89
C ASP A 377 -15.52 -35.95 22.90
N CYS A 378 -15.09 -36.00 21.64
CA CYS A 378 -15.62 -36.95 20.68
C CYS A 378 -14.79 -38.24 20.62
N VAL A 379 -15.23 -39.20 21.43
CA VAL A 379 -14.87 -40.62 21.37
C VAL A 379 -14.88 -41.12 19.90
N SER A 380 -13.90 -41.97 19.61
CA SER A 380 -13.58 -42.60 18.33
C SER A 380 -14.78 -43.25 17.64
N LEU A 381 -14.78 -43.14 16.31
CA LEU A 381 -15.70 -43.77 15.37
C LEU A 381 -15.73 -45.28 15.60
N ASP A 382 -16.88 -45.80 16.01
CA ASP A 382 -17.24 -47.19 15.74
C ASP A 382 -18.40 -47.22 14.74
N ASP A 383 -18.35 -48.24 13.89
CA ASP A 383 -18.94 -48.30 12.55
C ASP A 383 -20.48 -48.34 12.58
N GLY A 384 -21.12 -47.30 12.05
CA GLY A 384 -22.58 -47.23 11.96
C GLY A 384 -23.03 -46.11 11.02
N ALA A 385 -23.32 -46.46 9.77
CA ALA A 385 -23.69 -45.52 8.70
C ALA A 385 -25.05 -44.82 8.90
N GLY A 386 -25.74 -45.06 10.01
CA GLY A 386 -27.13 -44.63 10.25
C GLY A 386 -27.34 -43.27 10.91
N ASP A 387 -26.34 -42.66 11.57
CA ASP A 387 -26.63 -41.52 12.46
C ASP A 387 -25.59 -40.37 12.44
N ARG A 388 -24.95 -40.16 11.29
CA ARG A 388 -23.91 -39.14 11.13
C ARG A 388 -24.43 -37.71 11.23
N LEU A 389 -25.68 -37.44 10.82
CA LEU A 389 -26.21 -36.07 10.77
C LEU A 389 -26.63 -35.58 12.15
N GLU A 390 -27.28 -36.42 12.95
CA GLU A 390 -27.68 -36.09 14.32
C GLU A 390 -26.46 -35.97 15.23
N LEU A 391 -25.46 -36.85 15.07
CA LEU A 391 -24.18 -36.74 15.76
C LEU A 391 -23.44 -35.43 15.42
N LEU A 392 -23.43 -35.01 14.15
CA LEU A 392 -22.84 -33.73 13.74
C LEU A 392 -23.64 -32.53 14.28
N ALA A 393 -24.96 -32.64 14.37
CA ALA A 393 -25.82 -31.62 14.97
C ALA A 393 -25.58 -31.49 16.47
N ALA A 394 -25.50 -32.62 17.20
CA ALA A 394 -25.15 -32.66 18.62
C ALA A 394 -23.76 -32.08 18.88
N LYS A 395 -22.76 -32.41 18.04
CA LYS A 395 -21.42 -31.81 18.10
C LYS A 395 -21.45 -30.30 17.88
N ALA A 396 -22.24 -29.82 16.93
CA ALA A 396 -22.39 -28.39 16.67
C ALA A 396 -23.11 -27.66 17.82
N GLN A 397 -24.09 -28.30 18.46
CA GLN A 397 -24.80 -27.76 19.62
C GLN A 397 -23.91 -27.70 20.86
N HIS A 398 -23.17 -28.77 21.17
CA HIS A 398 -22.18 -28.80 22.26
C HIS A 398 -21.15 -27.69 22.09
N HIS A 399 -20.56 -27.60 20.90
CA HIS A 399 -19.61 -26.55 20.57
C HIS A 399 -20.21 -25.14 20.69
N SER A 400 -21.45 -24.95 20.25
CA SER A 400 -22.16 -23.67 20.40
C SER A 400 -22.40 -23.30 21.87
N SER A 401 -22.69 -24.28 22.73
CA SER A 401 -22.86 -24.09 24.17
C SER A 401 -21.54 -23.71 24.85
N CYS A 402 -20.44 -24.41 24.54
CA CYS A 402 -19.11 -24.09 25.06
C CYS A 402 -18.65 -22.69 24.63
N VAL A 403 -18.94 -22.28 23.39
CA VAL A 403 -18.62 -20.94 22.88
C VAL A 403 -19.51 -19.86 23.50
N GLN A 404 -20.75 -20.17 23.89
CA GLN A 404 -21.62 -19.20 24.57
C GLN A 404 -21.07 -18.77 25.94
N LYS A 405 -20.38 -19.66 26.67
CA LYS A 405 -19.73 -19.33 27.95
C LYS A 405 -18.67 -18.22 27.83
N VAL A 406 -18.13 -18.00 26.63
CA VAL A 406 -17.16 -16.93 26.34
C VAL A 406 -17.82 -15.54 26.45
N LYS A 407 -19.11 -15.41 26.12
CA LYS A 407 -19.80 -14.11 26.03
C LYS A 407 -19.95 -13.39 27.37
N GLY A 408 -19.99 -14.11 28.50
CA GLY A 408 -20.06 -13.54 29.84
C GLY A 408 -18.69 -13.36 30.52
N HIS A 409 -17.59 -13.73 29.86
CA HIS A 409 -16.25 -13.63 30.46
C HIS A 409 -15.88 -12.18 30.78
N LEU A 410 -16.26 -11.22 29.93
CA LEU A 410 -15.98 -9.80 30.16
C LEU A 410 -16.77 -9.24 31.36
N ASP A 411 -17.99 -9.73 31.59
CA ASP A 411 -18.87 -9.24 32.65
C ASP A 411 -18.37 -9.63 34.06
N GLY A 412 -17.58 -10.71 34.16
CA GLY A 412 -16.97 -11.19 35.40
C GLY A 412 -15.58 -10.63 35.70
N LEU A 413 -15.02 -9.77 34.84
CA LEU A 413 -13.72 -9.14 35.07
C LEU A 413 -13.87 -7.95 36.02
N ASP A 414 -12.93 -7.82 36.96
CA ASP A 414 -12.89 -6.67 37.85
C ASP A 414 -12.60 -5.38 37.04
N LYS A 415 -13.23 -4.26 37.41
CA LYS A 415 -13.11 -2.95 36.72
C LYS A 415 -11.67 -2.39 36.73
N SER A 416 -10.79 -3.00 37.52
CA SER A 416 -9.37 -2.70 37.64
C SER A 416 -8.49 -3.37 36.57
N SER A 417 -9.01 -4.32 35.79
CA SER A 417 -8.24 -5.02 34.75
C SER A 417 -8.07 -4.15 33.51
N ASP A 418 -6.84 -3.98 33.02
CA ASP A 418 -6.58 -3.23 31.79
C ASP A 418 -6.98 -4.08 30.57
N ASP A 419 -8.15 -3.78 29.99
CA ASP A 419 -8.66 -4.39 28.76
C ASP A 419 -7.58 -4.42 27.65
N LYS A 420 -6.72 -3.39 27.58
CA LYS A 420 -5.65 -3.28 26.58
C LYS A 420 -4.55 -4.31 26.78
N GLU A 421 -4.16 -4.54 28.02
CA GLU A 421 -3.16 -5.53 28.42
C GLU A 421 -3.65 -6.94 28.09
N ARG A 422 -4.91 -7.23 28.45
CA ARG A 422 -5.50 -8.55 28.24
C ARG A 422 -5.63 -8.91 26.76
N VAL A 423 -6.01 -7.96 25.89
CA VAL A 423 -6.03 -8.17 24.43
C VAL A 423 -4.64 -8.50 23.87
N LYS A 424 -3.62 -7.79 24.32
CA LYS A 424 -2.23 -8.06 23.90
C LYS A 424 -1.78 -9.44 24.35
N LEU A 425 -2.12 -9.84 25.58
CA LEU A 425 -1.80 -11.16 26.12
C LEU A 425 -2.51 -12.29 25.36
N TRP A 426 -3.81 -12.15 25.06
CA TRP A 426 -4.54 -13.11 24.22
C TRP A 426 -3.94 -13.22 22.81
N GLY A 427 -3.57 -12.09 22.20
CA GLY A 427 -2.89 -12.07 20.90
C GLY A 427 -1.51 -12.75 20.94
N SER A 428 -0.75 -12.53 22.01
CA SER A 428 0.55 -13.16 22.26
C SER A 428 0.41 -14.67 22.44
N LEU A 429 -0.59 -15.12 23.20
CA LEU A 429 -0.90 -16.54 23.39
C LEU A 429 -1.24 -17.21 22.06
N ALA A 430 -2.15 -16.63 21.27
CA ALA A 430 -2.53 -17.16 19.96
C ALA A 430 -1.34 -17.24 18.99
N LYS A 431 -0.52 -16.17 18.93
CA LYS A 431 0.69 -16.13 18.09
C LYS A 431 1.70 -17.19 18.51
N THR A 432 1.92 -17.36 19.81
CA THR A 432 2.88 -18.31 20.36
C THR A 432 2.42 -19.75 20.15
N ALA A 433 1.15 -20.05 20.43
CA ALA A 433 0.54 -21.36 20.20
C ALA A 433 0.63 -21.78 18.73
N ARG A 434 0.34 -20.86 17.79
CA ARG A 434 0.51 -21.10 16.35
C ARG A 434 1.96 -21.42 15.97
N LYS A 435 2.92 -20.64 16.47
CA LYS A 435 4.35 -20.87 16.19
C LYS A 435 4.84 -22.22 16.72
N GLN A 436 4.20 -22.73 17.76
CA GLN A 436 4.54 -23.99 18.41
C GLN A 436 3.64 -25.16 18.00
N GLU A 437 2.79 -24.97 16.98
CA GLU A 437 1.87 -25.98 16.44
C GLU A 437 0.83 -26.51 17.44
N VAL A 438 0.52 -25.73 18.48
CA VAL A 438 -0.54 -26.01 19.46
C VAL A 438 -1.84 -25.34 18.99
N PHE A 439 -2.48 -25.95 17.99
CA PHE A 439 -3.60 -25.34 17.25
C PHE A 439 -4.91 -25.24 18.05
N ASP A 440 -5.16 -26.18 18.96
CA ASP A 440 -6.31 -26.18 19.88
C ASP A 440 -6.28 -24.92 20.78
N VAL A 441 -5.14 -24.66 21.42
CA VAL A 441 -4.94 -23.47 22.27
C VAL A 441 -4.99 -22.19 21.44
N CYS A 442 -4.45 -22.19 20.22
CA CYS A 442 -4.53 -21.06 19.31
C CYS A 442 -5.99 -20.70 18.97
N GLN A 443 -6.80 -21.70 18.61
CA GLN A 443 -8.22 -21.51 18.27
C GLN A 443 -9.02 -20.99 19.46
N ALA A 444 -8.79 -21.54 20.66
CA ALA A 444 -9.42 -21.06 21.89
C ALA A 444 -9.03 -19.60 22.18
N ALA A 445 -7.73 -19.26 22.18
CA ALA A 445 -7.24 -17.91 22.42
C ALA A 445 -7.78 -16.87 21.42
N CYS A 446 -7.91 -17.24 20.14
CA CYS A 446 -8.52 -16.37 19.13
C CYS A 446 -9.99 -16.04 19.46
N ARG A 447 -10.76 -16.95 20.06
CA ARG A 447 -12.15 -16.62 20.44
C ARG A 447 -12.22 -15.57 21.54
N PHE A 448 -11.31 -15.64 22.51
CA PHE A 448 -11.21 -14.62 23.55
C PHE A 448 -10.71 -13.28 23.00
N CYS A 449 -9.85 -13.27 21.97
CA CYS A 449 -9.48 -12.02 21.29
C CYS A 449 -10.71 -11.30 20.71
N LEU A 450 -11.66 -12.04 20.11
CA LEU A 450 -12.85 -11.46 19.47
C LEU A 450 -13.79 -10.75 20.45
N LEU A 451 -13.73 -11.06 21.76
CA LEU A 451 -14.54 -10.36 22.77
C LEU A 451 -14.23 -8.87 22.84
N TYR A 452 -13.01 -8.48 22.49
CA TYR A 452 -12.55 -7.10 22.55
C TYR A 452 -12.64 -6.38 21.20
N ASP A 453 -13.31 -6.98 20.20
CA ASP A 453 -13.55 -6.39 18.87
C ASP A 453 -14.79 -5.47 18.90
N ASP A 454 -14.71 -4.39 19.68
CA ASP A 454 -15.79 -3.42 19.89
C ASP A 454 -15.50 -2.06 19.23
N GLY A 455 -14.47 -1.99 18.39
CA GLY A 455 -14.06 -0.78 17.69
C GLY A 455 -13.31 0.25 18.53
N ARG A 456 -13.05 0.00 19.83
CA ARG A 456 -12.20 0.87 20.68
C ARG A 456 -10.73 0.87 20.23
N TRP A 457 -10.28 -0.18 19.55
CA TRP A 457 -8.87 -0.44 19.24
C TRP A 457 -8.52 -0.23 17.75
N LYS A 458 -8.79 0.96 17.21
CA LYS A 458 -8.62 1.29 15.77
C LYS A 458 -7.20 1.13 15.21
N ASN A 459 -6.17 1.05 16.05
CA ASN A 459 -4.76 1.00 15.64
C ASN A 459 -4.03 -0.32 15.96
N THR A 460 -4.70 -1.31 16.53
CA THR A 460 -4.03 -2.55 16.93
C THR A 460 -4.18 -3.61 15.83
N ILE A 461 -3.22 -3.66 14.91
CA ILE A 461 -3.09 -4.60 13.76
C ILE A 461 -3.03 -6.09 14.18
N ILE A 462 -3.28 -6.41 15.46
CA ILE A 462 -3.41 -7.78 15.98
C ILE A 462 -4.59 -8.51 15.31
N PHE A 463 -5.69 -7.82 15.01
CA PHE A 463 -6.92 -8.45 14.51
C PHE A 463 -6.89 -8.85 13.03
N LEU A 464 -6.22 -8.10 12.15
CA LEU A 464 -6.24 -8.38 10.70
C LEU A 464 -5.33 -9.55 10.27
N PHE A 465 -4.25 -9.84 11.02
CA PHE A 465 -3.28 -10.87 10.64
C PHE A 465 -3.40 -12.20 11.39
N LEU A 466 -3.99 -12.22 12.59
CA LEU A 466 -4.27 -13.47 13.31
C LEU A 466 -5.50 -14.20 12.76
N PHE A 467 -6.51 -13.47 12.27
CA PHE A 467 -7.81 -14.03 11.89
C PHE A 467 -7.99 -14.36 10.41
N THR A 468 -7.14 -13.88 9.52
CA THR A 468 -7.27 -14.13 8.07
C THR A 468 -7.19 -15.61 7.68
N PRO A 469 -6.41 -16.48 8.35
CA PRO A 469 -6.46 -17.93 8.07
C PRO A 469 -7.62 -18.64 8.76
N ILE A 470 -8.00 -18.23 9.99
CA ILE A 470 -8.97 -18.95 10.83
C ILE A 470 -10.41 -18.66 10.39
N ILE A 471 -10.72 -17.42 10.02
CA ILE A 471 -12.02 -17.07 9.41
C ILE A 471 -12.16 -17.81 8.08
N PHE A 472 -11.10 -17.92 7.28
CA PHE A 472 -11.14 -18.61 5.98
C PHE A 472 -11.41 -20.12 6.13
N ILE A 473 -10.79 -20.79 7.11
CA ILE A 473 -11.01 -22.22 7.38
C ILE A 473 -12.40 -22.48 8.01
N TYR A 474 -12.84 -21.61 8.93
CA TYR A 474 -14.15 -21.75 9.58
C TYR A 474 -15.31 -21.46 8.61
N TYR A 475 -15.14 -20.55 7.65
CA TYR A 475 -16.16 -20.22 6.66
C TYR A 475 -16.23 -21.19 5.48
N LEU A 476 -15.10 -21.76 5.04
CA LEU A 476 -15.07 -22.80 4.00
C LEU A 476 -15.78 -24.10 4.43
N LYS A 477 -15.80 -24.40 5.73
CA LYS A 477 -16.49 -25.58 6.26
C LYS A 477 -18.01 -25.46 6.30
N LYS A 478 -18.61 -24.25 6.23
CA LYS A 478 -20.04 -24.07 6.58
C LYS A 478 -21.03 -23.71 5.46
N LYS A 479 -20.69 -23.12 4.30
CA LYS A 479 -21.73 -22.85 3.25
C LYS A 479 -21.24 -22.83 1.79
N LYS A 480 -21.97 -23.58 0.94
CA LYS A 480 -21.93 -23.52 -0.53
C LYS A 480 -22.18 -22.09 -1.07
N LYS A 481 -21.11 -21.46 -1.55
CA LYS A 481 -20.94 -20.59 -2.73
C LYS A 481 -21.91 -19.44 -3.13
N LYS A 482 -23.03 -19.11 -2.46
CA LYS A 482 -23.98 -18.09 -3.02
C LYS A 482 -24.24 -16.80 -2.23
N LEU A 483 -23.65 -16.61 -1.04
CA LEU A 483 -23.93 -15.43 -0.20
C LEU A 483 -22.75 -14.45 -0.02
N LEU A 484 -21.68 -14.56 -0.81
CA LEU A 484 -20.54 -13.64 -0.70
C LEU A 484 -20.89 -12.20 -1.12
N ASN A 485 -21.75 -11.98 -2.12
CA ASN A 485 -21.93 -10.61 -2.66
C ASN A 485 -22.59 -9.60 -1.72
N ASN A 486 -23.42 -10.03 -0.77
CA ASN A 486 -24.16 -9.09 0.10
C ASN A 486 -23.39 -8.71 1.38
N ILE A 487 -22.53 -9.59 1.90
CA ILE A 487 -21.72 -9.31 3.09
C ILE A 487 -20.56 -8.35 2.73
N TYR A 488 -20.00 -8.47 1.53
CA TYR A 488 -18.98 -7.54 1.03
C TYR A 488 -19.53 -6.13 0.84
N LYS A 489 -20.80 -5.97 0.47
CA LYS A 489 -21.47 -4.65 0.39
C LYS A 489 -21.61 -3.98 1.76
N ILE A 490 -21.88 -4.75 2.81
CA ILE A 490 -22.03 -4.23 4.18
C ILE A 490 -20.66 -3.80 4.76
N ILE A 491 -19.61 -4.61 4.54
CA ILE A 491 -18.23 -4.27 4.94
C ILE A 491 -17.70 -3.07 4.14
N PHE A 492 -18.03 -2.99 2.84
CA PHE A 492 -17.70 -1.86 1.96
C PHE A 492 -18.35 -0.55 2.43
N PHE A 493 -19.63 -0.55 2.81
CA PHE A 493 -20.32 0.64 3.33
C PHE A 493 -19.79 1.10 4.70
N PHE A 494 -19.37 0.16 5.55
CA PHE A 494 -18.80 0.47 6.86
C PHE A 494 -17.40 1.11 6.74
N LEU A 495 -16.55 0.58 5.85
CA LEU A 495 -15.23 1.14 5.56
C LEU A 495 -15.29 2.49 4.83
N LEU A 496 -16.28 2.69 3.94
CA LEU A 496 -16.48 3.96 3.23
C LEU A 496 -16.93 5.09 4.19
N LYS A 497 -17.78 4.79 5.18
CA LYS A 497 -18.17 5.75 6.24
C LYS A 497 -17.00 6.15 7.13
N VAL A 498 -16.12 5.20 7.46
CA VAL A 498 -14.91 5.46 8.25
C VAL A 498 -13.91 6.33 7.47
N LEU A 499 -13.81 6.17 6.15
CA LEU A 499 -12.92 6.99 5.31
C LEU A 499 -13.40 8.44 5.15
N ILE A 500 -14.72 8.65 4.96
CA ILE A 500 -15.31 10.00 4.83
C ILE A 500 -15.13 10.81 6.13
N LEU A 501 -15.21 10.17 7.29
CA LEU A 501 -15.01 10.80 8.60
C LEU A 501 -13.54 11.19 8.87
N VAL A 502 -12.57 10.49 8.28
CA VAL A 502 -11.13 10.78 8.44
C VAL A 502 -10.69 11.92 7.52
N GLN A 503 -11.39 12.14 6.41
CA GLN A 503 -11.05 13.16 5.41
C GLN A 503 -11.64 14.54 5.70
N THR A 504 -12.54 14.65 6.69
CA THR A 504 -13.10 15.92 7.18
C THR A 504 -12.40 16.48 8.42
N CYS A 505 -11.37 15.80 8.95
CA CYS A 505 -10.62 16.20 10.15
C CYS A 505 -9.11 16.42 9.93
N LEU A 506 -8.67 16.51 8.68
CA LEU A 506 -7.37 17.04 8.25
C LEU A 506 -7.65 18.08 7.15
#